data_AF-A0A328VQW5-F1
#
_entry.id   AF-A0A328VQW5-F1
#
_cell.length_a   1.000
_cell.length_b   1.000
_cell.length_c   1.000
_cell.angle_alpha   90.00
_cell.angle_beta   90.00
_cell.angle_gamma   90.00
#
_symmetry.space_group_name_H-M   'P 1'
#
loop_
_entity.id
_entity.type
_entity.pdbx_description
1 polymer ?
#
loop_
_entity_poly.entity_id
_entity_poly.type
_entity_poly.pdbx_seq_one_letter_code
_entity_poly.pdbx_strand_id
1 'polypeptide(L)'
;MVVGLGGNSVLETDLTLHRNYSLPIIPGSALKGLTRSYAEQERKISRSNEPENSKELYITEDDLKRIFGTLDQAGSVIFFDAMPLNGEARLELDVMTPHYPDYYQKKKRPPSNDQQPVPIAFLTVAKTTFTFAIAPRSSSSSDQADAQKARDLLELALADYGIGGKTSAGYGYFRQAAKSPAANSAPFQEEKGEGLEEARAKARELAALTPEQLKRKDRQELLKELGSLPSLAAKRLLAREIEKIHRQKGVDLQRKAPLFRYIQELLQQENTNR
;
A
#
# COMPACT_ATOMS: atom_id res chain seq x y z
N MET A 1 -9.08 2.81 -3.72
CA MET A 1 -8.47 2.92 -5.07
C MET A 1 -9.24 1.99 -5.99
N VAL A 2 -9.54 2.42 -7.21
CA VAL A 2 -10.19 1.60 -8.22
C VAL A 2 -9.29 1.55 -9.45
N VAL A 3 -8.77 0.40 -9.87
CA VAL A 3 -7.91 0.29 -11.06
C VAL A 3 -8.57 -0.67 -12.03
N GLY A 4 -8.67 -0.31 -13.31
CA GLY A 4 -9.33 -1.16 -14.30
C GLY A 4 -10.86 -0.96 -14.39
N LEU A 5 -11.39 0.14 -13.85
CA LEU A 5 -12.81 0.47 -13.96
C LEU A 5 -13.22 0.61 -15.44
N GLY A 6 -13.84 -0.42 -16.00
CA GLY A 6 -14.21 -0.51 -17.41
C GLY A 6 -13.70 -1.76 -18.15
N GLY A 7 -12.96 -2.65 -17.47
CA GLY A 7 -12.69 -3.98 -18.00
C GLY A 7 -13.96 -4.85 -18.08
N ASN A 8 -13.91 -5.89 -18.92
CA ASN A 8 -15.02 -6.82 -19.06
C ASN A 8 -15.09 -7.73 -17.82
N SER A 9 -16.08 -7.50 -16.96
CA SER A 9 -16.33 -8.31 -15.77
C SER A 9 -17.80 -8.71 -15.69
N VAL A 10 -18.07 -9.80 -14.97
CA VAL A 10 -19.45 -10.23 -14.61
C VAL A 10 -20.08 -9.21 -13.65
N LEU A 11 -19.25 -8.52 -12.87
CA LEU A 11 -19.65 -7.30 -12.18
C LEU A 11 -19.56 -6.16 -13.19
N GLU A 12 -20.53 -5.23 -13.19
CA GLU A 12 -20.56 -4.06 -14.11
C GLU A 12 -19.31 -3.17 -14.03
N THR A 13 -18.44 -3.42 -13.04
CA THR A 13 -17.18 -2.71 -12.80
C THR A 13 -16.05 -3.71 -12.53
N ASP A 14 -14.92 -3.49 -13.19
CA ASP A 14 -13.75 -4.38 -13.09
C ASP A 14 -12.64 -3.78 -12.19
N LEU A 15 -11.84 -4.67 -11.62
CA LEU A 15 -10.66 -4.37 -10.83
C LEU A 15 -9.48 -5.16 -11.41
N THR A 16 -8.36 -4.50 -11.69
CA THR A 16 -7.17 -5.19 -12.22
C THR A 16 -6.57 -6.10 -11.14
N LEU A 17 -6.80 -7.42 -11.30
CA LEU A 17 -6.28 -8.44 -10.40
C LEU A 17 -5.12 -9.21 -11.04
N HIS A 18 -4.12 -9.56 -10.23
CA HIS A 18 -3.09 -10.50 -10.61
C HIS A 18 -3.71 -11.89 -10.78
N ARG A 19 -3.59 -12.46 -11.97
CA ARG A 19 -4.26 -13.72 -12.35
C ARG A 19 -4.05 -14.88 -11.37
N ASN A 20 -2.84 -15.04 -10.85
CA ASN A 20 -2.48 -16.21 -10.04
C ASN A 20 -2.71 -16.02 -8.54
N TYR A 21 -2.77 -14.78 -8.07
CA TYR A 21 -2.82 -14.46 -6.63
C TYR A 21 -4.11 -13.73 -6.25
N SER A 22 -4.92 -13.35 -7.23
CA SER A 22 -6.15 -12.57 -7.07
C SER A 22 -5.94 -11.27 -6.29
N LEU A 23 -4.70 -10.75 -6.27
CA LEU A 23 -4.35 -9.50 -5.61
C LEU A 23 -4.57 -8.33 -6.57
N PRO A 24 -5.13 -7.21 -6.11
CA PRO A 24 -5.21 -6.01 -6.94
C PRO A 24 -3.82 -5.50 -7.25
N ILE A 25 -3.56 -5.19 -8.53
CA ILE A 25 -2.30 -4.64 -8.99
C ILE A 25 -2.51 -3.29 -9.66
N ILE A 26 -1.46 -2.47 -9.64
CA ILE A 26 -1.40 -1.25 -10.44
C ILE A 26 -0.40 -1.52 -11.56
N PRO A 27 -0.84 -1.58 -12.83
CA PRO A 27 0.06 -1.84 -13.94
C PRO A 27 1.19 -0.82 -14.02
N GLY A 28 2.41 -1.28 -14.31
CA GLY A 28 3.58 -0.44 -14.54
C GLY A 28 3.38 0.54 -15.69
N SER A 29 2.54 0.17 -16.67
CA SER A 29 2.11 1.09 -17.74
C SER A 29 1.27 2.25 -17.22
N ALA A 30 0.37 2.01 -16.26
CA ALA A 30 -0.43 3.06 -15.63
C ALA A 30 0.45 3.99 -14.78
N LEU A 31 1.41 3.42 -14.05
CA LEU A 31 2.40 4.19 -13.29
C LEU A 31 3.24 5.06 -14.22
N LYS A 32 3.80 4.48 -15.29
CA LYS A 32 4.57 5.21 -16.30
C LYS A 32 3.76 6.36 -16.91
N GLY A 33 2.50 6.09 -17.28
CA GLY A 33 1.60 7.09 -17.85
C GLY A 33 1.31 8.25 -16.90
N LEU A 34 1.01 7.93 -15.63
CA LEU A 34 0.80 8.93 -14.59
C LEU A 34 2.05 9.80 -14.38
N THR A 35 3.21 9.17 -14.18
CA THR A 35 4.47 9.90 -13.95
C THR A 35 4.82 10.80 -15.12
N ARG A 36 4.61 10.33 -16.36
CA ARG A 36 4.86 11.13 -17.56
C ARG A 36 3.92 12.34 -17.63
N SER A 37 2.61 12.12 -17.46
CA SER A 37 1.63 13.20 -17.50
C SER A 37 1.89 14.25 -16.43
N TYR A 38 2.26 13.83 -15.23
CA TYR A 38 2.62 14.74 -14.14
C TYR A 38 3.88 15.55 -14.48
N ALA A 39 4.93 14.91 -14.98
CA ALA A 39 6.17 15.57 -15.36
C ALA A 39 6.01 16.54 -16.55
N GLU A 40 5.09 16.27 -17.47
CA GLU A 40 4.76 17.16 -18.58
C GLU A 40 4.03 18.43 -18.12
N GLN A 41 3.16 18.31 -17.11
CA GLN A 41 2.36 19.41 -16.56
C GLN A 41 3.15 20.24 -15.54
N GLU A 42 3.87 19.58 -14.64
CA GLU A 42 4.61 20.19 -13.53
C GLU A 42 6.12 20.23 -13.83
N ARG A 43 6.55 21.01 -14.83
CA ARG A 43 7.97 21.06 -15.27
C ARG A 43 8.95 21.61 -14.22
N LYS A 44 8.43 22.38 -13.26
CA LYS A 44 9.17 22.95 -12.13
C LYS A 44 8.46 22.54 -10.85
N ILE A 45 9.08 21.66 -10.07
CA ILE A 45 8.43 21.12 -8.87
C ILE A 45 9.19 21.58 -7.63
N SER A 46 8.52 22.42 -6.84
CA SER A 46 8.99 22.85 -5.53
C SER A 46 8.42 21.91 -4.46
N ARG A 47 9.28 21.32 -3.63
CA ARG A 47 8.84 20.49 -2.50
C ARG A 47 8.31 21.42 -1.39
N SER A 48 6.99 21.49 -1.25
CA SER A 48 6.27 22.45 -0.39
C SER A 48 6.45 22.29 1.13
N ASN A 49 7.33 21.40 1.60
CA ASN A 49 7.49 21.08 3.04
C ASN A 49 8.94 21.12 3.55
N GLU A 50 9.89 21.66 2.79
CA GLU A 50 11.30 21.80 3.20
C GLU A 50 11.72 23.28 3.14
N PRO A 51 12.68 23.74 4.00
CA PRO A 51 13.14 25.12 4.00
C PRO A 51 13.64 25.57 2.61
N GLU A 52 13.70 26.89 2.40
CA GLU A 52 13.98 27.69 1.18
C GLU A 52 15.18 27.26 0.30
N ASN A 53 15.88 26.18 0.65
CA ASN A 53 17.06 25.63 -0.01
C ASN A 53 16.85 24.21 -0.57
N SER A 54 15.60 23.72 -0.67
CA SER A 54 15.32 22.41 -1.26
C SER A 54 15.51 22.46 -2.78
N LYS A 55 16.28 21.51 -3.32
CA LYS A 55 16.54 21.38 -4.76
C LYS A 55 15.22 21.28 -5.53
N GLU A 56 14.90 22.31 -6.31
CA GLU A 56 13.81 22.24 -7.28
C GLU A 56 14.05 21.05 -8.21
N LEU A 57 13.04 20.20 -8.35
CA LEU A 57 13.10 19.13 -9.34
C LEU A 57 12.70 19.74 -10.68
N TYR A 58 13.70 19.88 -11.56
CA TYR A 58 13.49 20.37 -12.92
C TYR A 58 13.50 19.21 -13.92
N ILE A 59 12.46 19.16 -14.76
CA ILE A 59 12.33 18.20 -15.86
C ILE A 59 12.42 18.95 -17.18
N THR A 60 13.39 18.58 -18.00
CA THR A 60 13.50 19.06 -19.38
C THR A 60 12.76 18.14 -20.35
N GLU A 61 12.55 18.61 -21.57
CA GLU A 61 12.05 17.76 -22.66
C GLU A 61 12.99 16.58 -22.98
N ASP A 62 14.30 16.80 -22.84
CA ASP A 62 15.29 15.74 -23.05
C ASP A 62 15.24 14.69 -21.93
N ASP A 63 14.94 15.10 -20.70
CA ASP A 63 14.65 14.17 -19.60
C ASP A 63 13.40 13.33 -19.91
N LEU A 64 12.32 13.93 -20.40
CA LEU A 64 11.08 13.21 -20.73
C LEU A 64 11.32 12.15 -21.82
N LYS A 65 11.99 12.55 -22.91
CA LYS A 65 12.32 11.63 -24.02
C LYS A 65 13.22 10.49 -23.54
N ARG A 66 14.22 10.80 -22.71
CA ARG A 66 15.18 9.82 -22.22
C ARG A 66 14.55 8.84 -21.21
N ILE A 67 13.81 9.33 -20.22
CA ILE A 67 13.17 8.52 -19.17
C ILE A 67 12.06 7.64 -19.76
N PHE A 68 11.14 8.23 -20.54
CA PHE A 68 9.95 7.54 -21.00
C PHE A 68 10.10 6.89 -22.37
N GLY A 69 11.10 7.29 -23.14
CA GLY A 69 11.32 6.86 -24.52
C GLY A 69 10.53 7.68 -25.53
N THR A 70 10.89 7.48 -26.79
CA THR A 70 10.22 8.03 -27.98
C THR A 70 9.76 6.87 -28.87
N LEU A 71 9.30 7.17 -30.09
CA LEU A 71 9.01 6.13 -31.09
C LEU A 71 10.27 5.41 -31.56
N ASP A 72 11.41 6.12 -31.56
CA ASP A 72 12.68 5.61 -32.10
C ASP A 72 13.65 5.11 -31.01
N GLN A 73 13.36 5.38 -29.73
CA GLN A 73 14.24 5.07 -28.62
C GLN A 73 13.48 4.54 -27.40
N ALA A 74 13.97 3.43 -26.84
CA ALA A 74 13.46 2.90 -25.58
C ALA A 74 13.85 3.81 -24.40
N GLY A 75 12.93 4.03 -23.46
CA GLY A 75 13.20 4.82 -22.25
C GLY A 75 14.19 4.16 -21.29
N SER A 76 14.98 4.95 -20.58
CA SER A 76 16.05 4.53 -19.65
C SER A 76 15.54 3.92 -18.34
N VAL A 77 14.23 3.96 -18.08
CA VAL A 77 13.63 3.52 -16.81
C VAL A 77 12.58 2.42 -17.01
N ILE A 78 12.61 1.42 -16.12
CA ILE A 78 11.64 0.33 -16.01
C ILE A 78 10.67 0.65 -14.88
N PHE A 79 9.38 0.69 -15.20
CA PHE A 79 8.28 0.81 -14.25
C PHE A 79 7.66 -0.58 -14.06
N PHE A 80 7.82 -1.15 -12.87
CA PHE A 80 7.19 -2.43 -12.53
C PHE A 80 5.74 -2.25 -12.09
N ASP A 81 4.96 -3.32 -12.15
CA ASP A 81 3.64 -3.36 -11.54
C ASP A 81 3.76 -3.16 -10.03
N ALA A 82 2.90 -2.32 -9.45
CA ALA A 82 2.80 -2.21 -8.01
C ALA A 82 1.89 -3.30 -7.45
N MET A 83 2.33 -3.92 -6.36
CA MET A 83 1.61 -4.98 -5.67
C MET A 83 1.42 -4.61 -4.19
N PRO A 84 0.41 -5.17 -3.50
CA PRO A 84 0.26 -4.98 -2.07
C PRO A 84 1.49 -5.50 -1.30
N LEU A 85 2.04 -4.67 -0.40
CA LEU A 85 3.32 -4.92 0.27
C LEU A 85 3.39 -6.28 0.97
N ASN A 86 2.32 -6.67 1.65
CA ASN A 86 2.25 -7.91 2.42
C ASN A 86 1.51 -9.03 1.68
N GLY A 87 1.25 -8.89 0.38
CA GLY A 87 0.40 -9.83 -0.36
C GLY A 87 -1.05 -9.83 0.12
N GLU A 88 -1.50 -8.75 0.78
CA GLU A 88 -2.86 -8.60 1.32
C GLU A 88 -3.43 -7.26 0.87
N ALA A 89 -4.68 -7.28 0.39
CA ALA A 89 -5.43 -6.07 0.07
C ALA A 89 -6.86 -6.19 0.60
N ARG A 90 -7.36 -5.11 1.21
CA ARG A 90 -8.74 -5.06 1.67
C ARG A 90 -9.63 -4.57 0.56
N LEU A 91 -10.51 -5.43 0.05
CA LEU A 91 -11.55 -5.07 -0.89
C LEU A 91 -12.80 -4.63 -0.12
N GLU A 92 -13.41 -3.55 -0.57
CA GLU A 92 -14.68 -3.05 -0.07
C GLU A 92 -15.63 -2.83 -1.24
N LEU A 93 -16.93 -2.99 -0.96
CA LEU A 93 -17.98 -2.60 -1.89
C LEU A 93 -18.34 -1.15 -1.62
N ASP A 94 -18.38 -0.36 -2.67
CA ASP A 94 -18.84 1.03 -2.64
C ASP A 94 -19.95 1.22 -3.69
N VAL A 95 -20.64 2.34 -3.63
CA VAL A 95 -21.78 2.65 -4.51
C VAL A 95 -21.56 3.95 -5.25
N MET A 96 -21.86 3.94 -6.54
CA MET A 96 -21.94 5.15 -7.34
C MET A 96 -23.34 5.31 -7.90
N THR A 97 -23.79 6.55 -8.02
CA THR A 97 -25.08 6.88 -8.62
C THR A 97 -24.83 7.87 -9.75
N PRO A 98 -24.87 7.44 -11.03
CA PRO A 98 -24.74 8.36 -12.16
C PRO A 98 -25.84 9.43 -12.11
N HIS A 99 -25.48 10.67 -12.40
CA HIS A 99 -26.43 11.79 -12.36
C HIS A 99 -27.42 11.76 -13.54
N TYR A 100 -27.02 11.22 -14.70
CA TYR A 100 -27.86 11.08 -15.90
C TYR A 100 -27.82 9.64 -16.46
N PRO A 101 -28.38 8.63 -15.76
CA PRO A 101 -28.26 7.22 -16.14
C PRO A 101 -28.80 6.93 -17.55
N ASP A 102 -29.92 7.53 -17.95
CA ASP A 102 -30.52 7.29 -19.27
C ASP A 102 -29.66 7.85 -20.41
N TYR A 103 -28.96 8.97 -20.17
CA TYR A 103 -28.07 9.58 -21.15
C TYR A 103 -26.85 8.68 -21.43
N TYR A 104 -26.22 8.16 -20.37
CA TYR A 104 -25.03 7.31 -20.51
C TYR A 104 -25.34 5.88 -20.99
N GLN A 105 -26.55 5.36 -20.77
CA GLN A 105 -26.98 4.03 -21.22
C GLN A 105 -27.42 3.97 -22.70
N LYS A 106 -27.03 4.94 -23.52
CA LYS A 106 -27.39 5.04 -24.97
C LYS A 106 -28.90 5.10 -25.24
N LYS A 107 -29.72 5.55 -24.28
CA LYS A 107 -31.11 5.91 -24.56
C LYS A 107 -31.12 7.33 -25.15
N LYS A 108 -32.00 7.60 -26.13
CA LYS A 108 -32.08 8.88 -26.86
C LYS A 108 -32.66 10.04 -26.02
N ARG A 109 -32.42 10.06 -24.71
CA ARG A 109 -32.91 11.11 -23.81
C ARG A 109 -31.78 12.09 -23.49
N PRO A 110 -31.98 13.41 -23.69
CA PRO A 110 -31.00 14.41 -23.26
C PRO A 110 -30.83 14.38 -21.73
N PRO A 111 -29.68 14.86 -21.20
CA PRO A 111 -29.47 14.94 -19.75
C PRO A 111 -30.53 15.83 -19.10
N SER A 112 -31.18 15.31 -18.07
CA SER A 112 -32.29 15.98 -17.38
C SER A 112 -32.27 15.61 -15.90
N ASN A 113 -32.57 16.57 -15.02
CA ASN A 113 -32.49 16.40 -13.55
C ASN A 113 -33.70 15.65 -12.95
N ASP A 114 -34.59 15.12 -13.79
CA ASP A 114 -35.81 14.39 -13.42
C ASP A 114 -35.63 12.86 -13.51
N GLN A 115 -34.40 12.39 -13.72
CA GLN A 115 -34.08 10.97 -13.81
C GLN A 115 -33.96 10.36 -12.42
N GLN A 116 -34.44 9.11 -12.28
CA GLN A 116 -34.32 8.38 -11.02
C GLN A 116 -32.86 7.92 -10.83
N PRO A 117 -32.29 8.07 -9.62
CA PRO A 117 -30.95 7.59 -9.33
C PRO A 117 -30.91 6.06 -9.45
N VAL A 118 -29.91 5.54 -10.16
CA VAL A 118 -29.64 4.10 -10.27
C VAL A 118 -28.33 3.81 -9.53
N PRO A 119 -28.38 3.28 -8.29
CA PRO A 119 -27.18 2.91 -7.55
C PRO A 119 -26.49 1.72 -8.22
N ILE A 120 -25.19 1.86 -8.50
CA ILE A 120 -24.33 0.83 -9.08
C ILE A 120 -23.23 0.52 -8.08
N ALA A 121 -23.20 -0.72 -7.60
CA ALA A 121 -22.18 -1.17 -6.68
C ALA A 121 -20.88 -1.51 -7.42
N PHE A 122 -19.73 -1.19 -6.83
CA PHE A 122 -18.41 -1.47 -7.41
C PHE A 122 -17.38 -1.83 -6.34
N LEU A 123 -16.37 -2.60 -6.72
CA LEU A 123 -15.28 -2.98 -5.82
C LEU A 123 -14.18 -1.92 -5.78
N THR A 124 -13.69 -1.62 -4.57
CA THR A 124 -12.57 -0.70 -4.33
C THR A 124 -11.57 -1.29 -3.35
N VAL A 125 -10.30 -0.93 -3.50
CA VAL A 125 -9.24 -1.27 -2.54
C VAL A 125 -9.21 -0.22 -1.44
N ALA A 126 -9.43 -0.63 -0.19
CA ALA A 126 -9.41 0.22 0.98
C ALA A 126 -8.07 0.10 1.73
N LYS A 127 -7.53 1.25 2.17
CA LYS A 127 -6.42 1.39 3.16
C LYS A 127 -5.31 0.32 3.04
N THR A 128 -4.82 0.09 1.82
CA THR A 128 -3.82 -0.95 1.53
C THR A 128 -2.48 -0.30 1.18
N THR A 129 -1.39 -0.81 1.75
CA THR A 129 -0.03 -0.39 1.41
C THR A 129 0.46 -1.15 0.18
N PHE A 130 0.94 -0.41 -0.82
CA PHE A 130 1.52 -0.97 -2.04
C PHE A 130 3.03 -0.76 -2.06
N THR A 131 3.73 -1.70 -2.67
CA THR A 131 5.14 -1.59 -3.04
C THR A 131 5.23 -1.12 -4.49
N PHE A 132 5.98 -0.04 -4.70
CA PHE A 132 6.28 0.50 -6.01
C PHE A 132 7.76 0.28 -6.29
N ALA A 133 8.08 -0.22 -7.48
CA ALA A 133 9.45 -0.49 -7.89
C ALA A 133 9.74 0.20 -9.22
N ILE A 134 10.88 0.90 -9.23
CA ILE A 134 11.46 1.52 -10.42
C ILE A 134 12.91 1.03 -10.50
N ALA A 135 13.35 0.66 -11.70
CA ALA A 135 14.74 0.29 -11.95
C ALA A 135 15.28 1.02 -13.18
N PRO A 136 16.59 1.30 -13.21
CA PRO A 136 17.25 1.72 -14.44
C PRO A 136 17.29 0.55 -15.44
N ARG A 137 17.24 0.85 -16.74
CA ARG A 137 17.30 -0.15 -17.80
C ARG A 137 18.71 -0.76 -17.90
N SER A 138 19.75 0.04 -17.68
CA SER A 138 21.15 -0.40 -17.67
C SER A 138 21.85 0.03 -16.38
N SER A 139 23.06 -0.49 -16.16
CA SER A 139 23.93 -0.07 -15.05
C SER A 139 24.61 1.28 -15.28
N SER A 140 24.24 2.03 -16.33
CA SER A 140 24.83 3.34 -16.61
C SER A 140 24.48 4.33 -15.49
N SER A 141 25.40 5.24 -15.17
CA SER A 141 25.15 6.30 -14.18
C SER A 141 24.00 7.23 -14.59
N SER A 142 23.80 7.41 -15.91
CA SER A 142 22.70 8.19 -16.47
C SER A 142 21.34 7.54 -16.20
N ASP A 143 21.21 6.23 -16.44
CA ASP A 143 19.96 5.50 -16.20
C ASP A 143 19.65 5.43 -14.70
N GLN A 144 20.68 5.29 -13.85
CA GLN A 144 20.52 5.32 -12.38
C GLN A 144 19.97 6.67 -11.90
N ALA A 145 20.51 7.78 -12.43
CA ALA A 145 20.03 9.12 -12.12
C ALA A 145 18.58 9.32 -12.60
N ASP A 146 18.24 8.78 -13.77
CA ASP A 146 16.88 8.79 -14.31
C ASP A 146 15.90 7.99 -13.49
N ALA A 147 16.29 6.80 -13.03
CA ALA A 147 15.47 5.97 -12.17
C ALA A 147 15.15 6.70 -10.86
N GLN A 148 16.13 7.39 -10.27
CA GLN A 148 15.90 8.21 -9.08
C GLN A 148 14.98 9.39 -9.38
N LYS A 149 15.19 10.11 -10.50
CA LYS A 149 14.31 11.21 -10.93
C LYS A 149 12.87 10.74 -11.17
N ALA A 150 12.70 9.62 -11.86
CA ALA A 150 11.40 9.00 -12.13
C ALA A 150 10.70 8.54 -10.84
N ARG A 151 11.45 8.04 -9.86
CA ARG A 151 10.93 7.69 -8.53
C ARG A 151 10.40 8.92 -7.81
N ASP A 152 11.18 9.99 -7.77
CA ASP A 152 10.77 11.24 -7.12
C ASP A 152 9.51 11.81 -7.77
N LEU A 153 9.43 11.78 -9.11
CA LEU A 153 8.23 12.18 -9.85
C LEU A 153 7.03 11.28 -9.56
N LEU A 154 7.22 9.95 -9.52
CA LEU A 154 6.13 9.02 -9.28
C LEU A 154 5.53 9.23 -7.88
N GLU A 155 6.37 9.46 -6.87
CA GLU A 155 5.93 9.74 -5.50
C GLU A 155 5.02 10.98 -5.44
N LEU A 156 5.41 12.05 -6.12
CA LEU A 156 4.63 13.29 -6.18
C LEU A 156 3.34 13.09 -6.99
N ALA A 157 3.42 12.46 -8.16
CA ALA A 157 2.25 12.21 -9.00
C ALA A 157 1.19 11.35 -8.30
N LEU A 158 1.62 10.34 -7.54
CA LEU A 158 0.73 9.50 -6.74
C LEU A 158 0.04 10.25 -5.60
N ALA A 159 0.71 11.28 -5.05
CA ALA A 159 0.16 12.12 -3.99
C ALA A 159 -0.78 13.22 -4.51
N ASP A 160 -0.45 13.81 -5.66
CA ASP A 160 -1.13 15.00 -6.16
C ASP A 160 -2.25 14.67 -7.15
N TYR A 161 -2.04 13.70 -8.04
CA TYR A 161 -2.97 13.37 -9.13
C TYR A 161 -3.73 12.07 -8.84
N GLY A 162 -3.12 11.15 -8.09
CA GLY A 162 -3.67 9.84 -7.81
C GLY A 162 -3.68 8.93 -9.05
N ILE A 163 -4.00 7.64 -8.86
CA ILE A 163 -3.99 6.63 -9.91
C ILE A 163 -5.26 5.78 -9.92
N GLY A 164 -5.68 5.39 -11.13
CA GLY A 164 -6.86 4.58 -11.37
C GLY A 164 -8.09 5.41 -11.73
N GLY A 165 -9.26 4.83 -11.56
CA GLY A 165 -10.55 5.46 -11.81
C GLY A 165 -11.00 6.35 -10.65
N LYS A 166 -11.83 7.35 -10.99
CA LYS A 166 -12.49 8.26 -10.04
C LYS A 166 -11.55 9.08 -9.16
N THR A 167 -10.37 9.46 -9.67
CA THR A 167 -9.44 10.35 -8.96
C THR A 167 -10.07 11.69 -8.58
N SER A 168 -10.86 12.28 -9.46
CA SER A 168 -11.63 13.51 -9.16
C SER A 168 -12.63 13.39 -8.01
N ALA A 169 -13.04 12.17 -7.66
CA ALA A 169 -13.90 11.88 -6.51
C ALA A 169 -13.10 11.45 -5.25
N GLY A 170 -11.78 11.59 -5.26
CA GLY A 170 -10.91 11.31 -4.11
C GLY A 170 -10.32 9.90 -4.05
N TYR A 171 -10.44 9.09 -5.11
CA TYR A 171 -9.88 7.73 -5.14
C TYR A 171 -8.44 7.71 -5.66
N GLY A 172 -7.66 6.74 -5.20
CA GLY A 172 -6.39 6.40 -5.86
C GLY A 172 -5.19 7.25 -5.46
N TYR A 173 -5.34 8.11 -4.45
CA TYR A 173 -4.23 8.87 -3.88
C TYR A 173 -3.41 8.00 -2.93
N PHE A 174 -2.09 8.19 -2.97
CA PHE A 174 -1.15 7.52 -2.08
C PHE A 174 -0.32 8.55 -1.32
N ARG A 175 0.19 8.12 -0.17
CA ARG A 175 1.24 8.84 0.56
C ARG A 175 2.30 7.85 0.95
N GLN A 176 3.53 8.32 1.08
CA GLN A 176 4.60 7.50 1.62
C GLN A 176 4.18 7.00 3.01
N ALA A 177 4.17 5.68 3.19
CA ALA A 177 3.95 5.12 4.51
C ALA A 177 5.04 5.66 5.43
N ALA A 178 4.67 6.13 6.64
CA ALA A 178 5.66 6.56 7.62
C ALA A 178 6.73 5.47 7.73
N LYS A 179 8.01 5.86 7.78
CA LYS A 179 9.12 4.96 8.08
C LYS A 179 8.89 4.35 9.47
N SER A 180 8.05 3.34 9.56
CA SER A 180 8.25 2.28 10.55
C SER A 180 9.67 1.77 10.30
N PRO A 181 10.46 1.46 11.35
CA PRO A 181 11.79 0.90 11.16
C PRO A 181 11.67 -0.19 10.11
N ALA A 182 12.51 -0.09 9.07
CA ALA A 182 12.50 -1.01 7.96
C ALA A 182 12.26 -2.40 8.52
N ALA A 183 11.12 -3.01 8.21
CA ALA A 183 10.96 -4.43 8.43
C ALA A 183 12.11 -5.03 7.66
N ASN A 184 13.14 -5.48 8.39
CA ASN A 184 14.36 -5.99 7.83
C ASN A 184 13.96 -6.93 6.69
N SER A 185 14.35 -6.56 5.46
CA SER A 185 14.34 -7.42 4.30
C SER A 185 15.44 -8.48 4.45
N ALA A 186 15.46 -9.16 5.58
CA ALA A 186 16.04 -10.48 5.66
C ALA A 186 15.01 -11.42 5.01
N PRO A 187 15.42 -12.32 4.10
CA PRO A 187 14.52 -13.38 3.64
C PRO A 187 13.91 -14.06 4.87
N PHE A 188 12.64 -14.46 4.76
CA PHE A 188 11.97 -15.30 5.75
C PHE A 188 12.79 -16.57 5.91
N GLN A 189 13.73 -16.56 6.85
CA GLN A 189 14.36 -17.76 7.35
C GLN A 189 13.36 -18.31 8.36
N GLU A 190 12.87 -19.52 8.12
CA GLU A 190 12.25 -20.30 9.19
C GLU A 190 13.30 -20.41 10.30
N GLU A 191 13.22 -19.54 11.30
CA GLU A 191 13.98 -19.72 12.52
C GLU A 191 13.53 -21.08 13.08
N LYS A 192 14.37 -22.10 12.96
CA LYS A 192 14.17 -23.37 13.68
C LYS A 192 14.70 -23.14 15.10
N GLY A 193 13.78 -23.09 16.06
CA GLY A 193 14.09 -22.80 17.45
C GLY A 193 13.05 -23.40 18.39
N GLU A 194 13.49 -23.81 19.57
CA GLU A 194 12.63 -24.39 20.60
C GLU A 194 11.52 -23.39 21.02
N GLY A 195 10.29 -23.87 21.12
CA GLY A 195 9.13 -23.08 21.59
C GLY A 195 8.41 -22.22 20.54
N LEU A 196 8.82 -22.24 19.26
CA LEU A 196 8.15 -21.46 18.20
C LEU A 196 6.77 -21.97 17.83
N GLU A 197 6.56 -23.29 17.79
CA GLU A 197 5.24 -23.87 17.56
C GLU A 197 4.28 -23.57 18.72
N GLU A 198 4.79 -23.55 19.96
CA GLU A 198 4.02 -23.14 21.14
C GLU A 198 3.62 -21.65 21.07
N ALA A 199 4.53 -20.79 20.62
CA ALA A 199 4.24 -19.37 20.37
C ALA A 199 3.17 -19.19 19.28
N ARG A 200 3.22 -19.98 18.19
CA ARG A 200 2.22 -19.96 17.12
C ARG A 200 0.85 -20.46 17.60
N ALA A 201 0.82 -21.50 18.42
CA ALA A 201 -0.41 -22.02 19.00
C ALA A 201 -1.10 -20.96 19.88
N LYS A 202 -0.35 -20.33 20.79
CA LYS A 202 -0.86 -19.23 21.65
C LYS A 202 -1.33 -18.02 20.82
N ALA A 203 -0.62 -17.67 19.75
CA ALA A 203 -1.04 -16.61 18.84
C ALA A 203 -2.36 -16.93 18.13
N ARG A 204 -2.58 -18.18 17.70
CA ARG A 204 -3.84 -18.63 17.09
C ARG A 204 -5.01 -18.56 18.07
N GLU A 205 -4.80 -18.98 19.32
CA GLU A 205 -5.81 -18.86 20.38
C GLU A 205 -6.22 -17.41 20.61
N LEU A 206 -5.25 -16.49 20.69
CA LEU A 206 -5.50 -15.05 20.81
C LEU A 206 -6.21 -14.47 19.57
N ALA A 207 -5.87 -14.97 18.38
CA ALA A 207 -6.50 -14.57 17.13
C ALA A 207 -7.96 -15.05 17.04
N ALA A 208 -8.35 -16.12 17.75
CA ALA A 208 -9.72 -16.62 17.77
C ALA A 208 -10.66 -15.82 18.70
N LEU A 209 -10.13 -15.04 19.66
CA LEU A 209 -10.95 -14.27 20.61
C LEU A 209 -11.71 -13.10 19.96
N THR A 210 -12.92 -12.78 20.43
CA THR A 210 -13.59 -11.54 20.00
C THR A 210 -12.88 -10.29 20.56
N PRO A 211 -13.09 -9.09 20.01
CA PRO A 211 -12.50 -7.86 20.54
C PRO A 211 -12.82 -7.60 22.02
N GLU A 212 -14.02 -7.98 22.47
CA GLU A 212 -14.40 -7.85 23.88
C GLU A 212 -13.69 -8.86 24.78
N GLN A 213 -13.55 -10.11 24.33
CA GLN A 213 -12.80 -11.14 25.05
C GLN A 213 -11.31 -10.76 25.13
N LEU A 214 -10.74 -10.21 24.07
CA LEU A 214 -9.35 -9.74 24.04
C LEU A 214 -9.12 -8.56 25.00
N LYS A 215 -10.09 -7.63 25.09
CA LYS A 215 -10.08 -6.55 26.09
C LYS A 215 -10.06 -7.11 27.52
N ARG A 216 -10.92 -8.11 27.79
CA ARG A 216 -11.07 -8.75 29.11
C ARG A 216 -9.93 -9.69 29.49
N LYS A 217 -9.16 -10.21 28.52
CA LYS A 217 -8.04 -11.12 28.79
C LYS A 217 -7.03 -10.46 29.73
N ASP A 218 -6.67 -11.18 30.79
CA ASP A 218 -5.87 -10.59 31.86
C ASP A 218 -4.45 -10.27 31.37
N ARG A 219 -3.91 -9.16 31.87
CA ARG A 219 -2.56 -8.71 31.50
C ARG A 219 -1.49 -9.64 32.09
N GLN A 220 -1.67 -10.13 33.32
CA GLN A 220 -0.68 -10.99 33.96
C GLN A 220 -0.61 -12.36 33.27
N GLU A 221 -1.74 -12.85 32.78
CA GLU A 221 -1.81 -14.06 31.96
C GLU A 221 -0.97 -13.93 30.68
N LEU A 222 -1.13 -12.82 29.93
CA LEU A 222 -0.33 -12.57 28.71
C LEU A 222 1.17 -12.43 29.00
N LEU A 223 1.53 -11.80 30.13
CA LEU A 223 2.93 -11.71 30.57
C LEU A 223 3.49 -13.08 30.95
N LYS A 224 2.68 -13.93 31.60
CA LYS A 224 3.06 -15.30 31.95
C LYS A 224 3.23 -16.16 30.70
N GLU A 225 2.34 -16.04 29.73
CA GLU A 225 2.44 -16.71 28.42
C GLU A 225 3.75 -16.34 27.71
N LEU A 226 4.09 -15.05 27.65
CA LEU A 226 5.38 -14.58 27.10
C LEU A 226 6.57 -15.09 27.94
N GLY A 227 6.48 -15.05 29.27
CA GLY A 227 7.54 -15.51 30.17
C GLY A 227 7.83 -17.00 30.07
N SER A 228 6.80 -17.82 29.81
CA SER A 228 6.86 -19.28 29.75
C SER A 228 7.59 -19.84 28.53
N LEU A 229 7.76 -19.06 27.47
CA LEU A 229 8.42 -19.53 26.26
C LEU A 229 9.93 -19.70 26.48
N PRO A 230 10.54 -20.79 25.99
CA PRO A 230 11.93 -21.13 26.30
C PRO A 230 12.94 -20.25 25.56
N SER A 231 12.66 -19.87 24.31
CA SER A 231 13.57 -19.10 23.46
C SER A 231 13.17 -17.63 23.32
N LEU A 232 14.17 -16.75 23.21
CA LEU A 232 13.94 -15.32 22.93
C LEU A 232 13.23 -15.12 21.57
N ALA A 233 13.54 -15.97 20.59
CA ALA A 233 12.86 -16.00 19.28
C ALA A 233 11.36 -16.28 19.42
N ALA A 234 10.97 -17.29 20.21
CA ALA A 234 9.57 -17.59 20.48
C ALA A 234 8.86 -16.45 21.23
N LYS A 235 9.52 -15.84 22.22
CA LYS A 235 8.99 -14.67 22.95
C LYS A 235 8.69 -13.51 22.01
N ARG A 236 9.61 -13.23 21.08
CA ARG A 236 9.46 -12.16 20.09
C ARG A 236 8.35 -12.45 19.09
N LEU A 237 8.26 -13.69 18.60
CA LEU A 237 7.20 -14.09 17.68
C LEU A 237 5.82 -13.85 18.31
N LEU A 238 5.62 -14.34 19.54
CA LEU A 238 4.35 -14.14 20.24
C LEU A 238 4.10 -12.65 20.52
N ALA A 239 5.12 -11.87 20.89
CA ALA A 239 5.00 -10.43 21.12
C ALA A 239 4.55 -9.67 19.86
N ARG A 240 5.13 -9.98 18.68
CA ARG A 240 4.72 -9.41 17.38
C ARG A 240 3.26 -9.75 17.06
N GLU A 241 2.87 -11.00 17.25
CA GLU A 241 1.50 -11.44 16.98
C GLU A 241 0.49 -10.81 17.95
N ILE A 242 0.83 -10.66 19.24
CA ILE A 242 -0.02 -9.95 20.21
C ILE A 242 -0.28 -8.52 19.74
N GLU A 243 0.76 -7.77 19.35
CA GLU A 243 0.61 -6.39 18.87
C GLU A 243 -0.23 -6.32 17.59
N LYS A 244 0.05 -7.22 16.63
CA LYS A 244 -0.69 -7.33 15.36
C LYS A 244 -2.18 -7.60 15.59
N ILE A 245 -2.52 -8.58 16.44
CA ILE A 245 -3.90 -8.97 16.74
C ILE A 245 -4.65 -7.83 17.44
N HIS A 246 -4.04 -7.16 18.41
CA HIS A 246 -4.64 -6.03 19.11
C HIS A 246 -4.94 -4.86 18.16
N ARG A 247 -3.99 -4.55 17.26
CA ARG A 247 -4.17 -3.54 16.22
C ARG A 247 -5.28 -3.90 15.24
N GLN A 248 -5.31 -5.14 14.74
CA GLN A 248 -6.34 -5.61 13.79
C GLN A 248 -7.74 -5.57 14.39
N LYS A 249 -7.87 -5.89 15.68
CA LYS A 249 -9.16 -5.91 16.39
C LYS A 249 -9.55 -4.57 17.03
N GLY A 250 -8.78 -3.51 16.79
CA GLY A 250 -9.05 -2.17 17.32
C GLY A 250 -9.01 -2.10 18.86
N VAL A 251 -8.22 -2.98 19.49
CA VAL A 251 -8.05 -3.01 20.94
C VAL A 251 -6.75 -2.30 21.30
N ASP A 252 -6.87 -1.19 22.03
CA ASP A 252 -5.72 -0.41 22.43
C ASP A 252 -4.88 -1.13 23.50
N LEU A 253 -3.70 -1.58 23.09
CA LEU A 253 -2.73 -2.27 23.94
C LEU A 253 -2.04 -1.31 24.93
N GLN A 254 -2.01 0.00 24.66
CA GLN A 254 -1.39 1.00 25.54
C GLN A 254 -2.13 1.12 26.88
N ARG A 255 -3.41 0.78 26.93
CA ARG A 255 -4.20 0.65 28.18
C ARG A 255 -3.63 -0.42 29.12
N LYS A 256 -2.84 -1.36 28.60
CA LYS A 256 -2.08 -2.37 29.35
C LYS A 256 -0.60 -1.99 29.41
N ALA A 257 -0.29 -0.77 29.88
CA ALA A 257 1.04 -0.15 29.81
C ALA A 257 2.25 -1.07 30.19
N PRO A 258 2.21 -1.89 31.25
CA PRO A 258 3.32 -2.80 31.56
C PRO A 258 3.57 -3.88 30.50
N LEU A 259 2.50 -4.46 29.95
CA LEU A 259 2.59 -5.45 28.87
C LEU A 259 3.08 -4.80 27.58
N PHE A 260 2.58 -3.60 27.28
CA PHE A 260 3.02 -2.83 26.12
C PHE A 260 4.52 -2.53 26.19
N ARG A 261 5.03 -2.07 27.34
CA ARG A 261 6.48 -1.81 27.54
C ARG A 261 7.31 -3.08 27.34
N TYR A 262 6.89 -4.19 27.94
CA TYR A 262 7.59 -5.47 27.83
C TYR A 262 7.64 -5.99 26.38
N ILE A 263 6.55 -5.83 25.63
CA ILE A 263 6.51 -6.16 24.19
C ILE A 263 7.50 -5.27 23.41
N GLN A 264 7.50 -3.97 23.66
CA GLN A 264 8.44 -3.05 22.99
C GLN A 264 9.91 -3.38 23.32
N GLU A 265 10.22 -3.74 24.56
CA GLU A 265 11.58 -4.18 24.95
C GLU A 265 12.01 -5.45 24.20
N LEU A 266 11.12 -6.46 24.10
CA LEU A 266 11.41 -7.70 23.38
C LEU A 266 11.69 -7.45 21.88
N LEU A 267 10.96 -6.51 21.28
CA LEU A 267 11.09 -6.15 19.86
C LEU A 267 12.32 -5.27 19.59
N GLN A 268 12.73 -4.42 20.53
CA GLN A 268 13.89 -3.53 20.37
C GLN A 268 15.25 -4.26 20.48
N GLN A 269 15.33 -5.34 21.26
CA GLN A 269 16.57 -6.14 21.42
C GLN A 269 17.05 -6.87 20.15
N GLU A 270 16.31 -6.78 19.04
CA GLU A 270 16.74 -7.26 17.72
C GLU A 270 17.74 -6.30 17.05
N ASN A 271 17.73 -5.03 17.44
CA ASN A 271 18.57 -3.98 16.83
C ASN A 271 19.95 -3.85 17.47
N THR A 272 20.21 -4.50 18.62
CA THR A 272 21.46 -4.35 19.39
C THR A 272 22.47 -5.47 19.18
N ASN A 273 22.07 -6.61 18.61
CA ASN A 273 22.94 -7.76 18.35
C ASN A 273 23.26 -7.94 16.85
N ARG A 274 23.19 -6.86 16.06
CA ARG A 274 23.66 -6.80 14.67
C ARG A 274 24.75 -5.75 14.53
#